data_AF-A0A0R3WZ38-F1
#
_entry.id   AF-A0A0R3WZ38-F1
#
_cell.length_a   1.000
_cell.length_b   1.000
_cell.length_c   1.000
_cell.angle_alpha   90.00
_cell.angle_beta   90.00
_cell.angle_gamma   90.00
#
_symmetry.space_group_name_H-M   'P 1'
#
loop_
_entity.id
_entity.type
_entity.pdbx_description
1 polymer ?
#
loop_
_entity_poly.entity_id
_entity_poly.type
_entity_poly.pdbx_seq_one_letter_code
_entity_poly.pdbx_strand_id
1 'polypeptide(L)'
;MKFGSWTYNGHEVSLKHITQKRIPEHEGNAHIDHAINLRDFYPSVEFELLQVSATRRAEYYTCCKDPFIDVTFKLALRRKTLFYTINLIIPCVGIAFLTILVFYLPSQSGGKIALSINVLLGLTVFLLLLTESIPPTGLAMPLIGKYLLFTMGLVSLSILNTIFVLTLYNRTP
;
A
#
# COMPACT_ATOMS: atom_id res chain seq x y z
N MET A 1 3.02 -14.98 -11.57
CA MET A 1 3.14 -15.17 -13.03
C MET A 1 2.54 -16.52 -13.39
N LYS A 2 1.71 -16.62 -14.44
CA LYS A 2 1.07 -17.88 -14.88
C LYS A 2 1.58 -18.22 -16.28
N PHE A 3 2.23 -19.36 -16.45
CA PHE A 3 2.71 -19.84 -17.75
C PHE A 3 1.94 -21.09 -18.15
N GLY A 4 1.48 -21.16 -19.39
CA GLY A 4 0.71 -22.27 -19.92
C GLY A 4 0.75 -22.29 -21.43
N SER A 5 0.43 -23.44 -22.01
CA SER A 5 0.16 -23.52 -23.45
C SER A 5 -1.16 -22.79 -23.75
N TRP A 6 -1.15 -21.94 -24.78
CA TRP A 6 -2.38 -21.28 -25.26
C TRP A 6 -3.17 -22.19 -26.21
N THR A 7 -2.48 -22.94 -27.05
CA THR A 7 -3.10 -23.69 -28.16
C THR A 7 -3.38 -25.14 -27.81
N TYR A 8 -2.40 -25.83 -27.22
CA TYR A 8 -2.47 -27.26 -26.93
C TYR A 8 -3.08 -27.53 -25.56
N ASN A 9 -3.92 -28.56 -25.48
CA ASN A 9 -4.55 -29.00 -24.25
C ASN A 9 -3.60 -29.89 -23.40
N GLY A 10 -4.06 -30.29 -22.21
CA GLY A 10 -3.28 -31.08 -21.26
C GLY A 10 -3.04 -32.54 -21.68
N HIS A 11 -3.73 -33.04 -22.70
CA HIS A 11 -3.49 -34.36 -23.30
C HIS A 11 -2.39 -34.32 -24.36
N GLU A 12 -2.24 -33.19 -25.04
CA GLU A 12 -1.21 -32.97 -26.07
C GLU A 12 0.10 -32.49 -25.45
N VAL A 13 0.04 -31.53 -24.52
CA VAL A 13 1.23 -30.91 -23.92
C VAL A 13 1.13 -30.92 -22.40
N SER A 14 2.05 -31.63 -21.76
CA SER A 14 2.19 -31.67 -20.30
C SER A 14 3.39 -30.84 -19.84
N LEU A 15 3.12 -29.63 -19.35
CA LEU A 15 4.13 -28.78 -18.74
C LEU A 15 4.54 -29.31 -17.36
N LYS A 16 5.85 -29.40 -17.13
CA LYS A 16 6.45 -29.82 -15.87
C LYS A 16 7.57 -28.85 -15.48
N HIS A 17 7.68 -28.57 -14.19
CA HIS A 17 8.77 -27.73 -13.68
C HIS A 17 10.05 -28.56 -13.58
N ILE A 18 11.22 -27.99 -13.90
CA ILE A 18 12.51 -28.70 -13.92
C ILE A 18 12.89 -29.35 -12.58
N THR A 19 12.54 -28.70 -11.47
CA THR A 19 12.80 -29.17 -10.09
C THR A 19 11.64 -29.98 -9.51
N GLN A 20 10.62 -30.30 -10.30
CA GLN A 20 9.48 -31.08 -9.84
C GLN A 20 9.94 -32.50 -9.49
N LYS A 21 9.91 -32.85 -8.20
CA LYS A 21 10.08 -34.26 -7.77
C LYS A 21 8.94 -35.08 -8.38
N ARG A 22 9.22 -36.35 -8.72
CA ARG A 22 8.32 -37.26 -9.43
C ARG A 22 7.02 -37.47 -8.63
N ILE A 23 6.02 -36.62 -8.86
CA ILE A 23 4.64 -36.79 -8.39
C ILE A 23 3.92 -37.60 -9.48
N PRO A 24 3.10 -38.62 -9.13
CA PRO A 24 2.34 -39.39 -10.11
C PRO A 24 1.52 -38.45 -11.00
N GLU A 25 1.58 -38.68 -12.32
CA GLU A 25 0.98 -37.83 -13.37
C GLU A 25 -0.53 -37.62 -13.23
N HIS A 26 -1.19 -38.43 -12.39
CA HIS A 26 -2.64 -38.50 -12.29
C HIS A 26 -3.25 -37.89 -11.02
N GLU A 27 -2.47 -37.43 -10.04
CA GLU A 27 -3.05 -36.91 -8.80
C GLU A 27 -2.34 -35.66 -8.29
N GLY A 28 -2.98 -34.52 -8.58
CA GLY A 28 -2.86 -33.33 -7.74
C GLY A 28 -2.00 -32.19 -8.29
N ASN A 29 -2.36 -31.00 -7.84
CA ASN A 29 -1.56 -29.80 -7.99
C ASN A 29 -0.18 -30.06 -7.36
N ALA A 30 0.89 -29.88 -8.13
CA ALA A 30 2.24 -30.02 -7.61
C ALA A 30 2.72 -28.69 -7.05
N HIS A 31 3.09 -28.66 -5.77
CA HIS A 31 3.80 -27.52 -5.18
C HIS A 31 5.30 -27.71 -5.34
N ILE A 32 5.98 -26.67 -5.83
CA ILE A 32 7.43 -26.64 -6.00
C ILE A 32 7.99 -25.52 -5.13
N ASP A 33 8.79 -25.90 -4.15
CA ASP A 33 9.61 -24.97 -3.38
C ASP A 33 10.88 -24.61 -4.15
N HIS A 34 11.37 -23.38 -3.99
CA HIS A 34 12.53 -22.86 -4.74
C HIS A 34 12.38 -22.98 -6.25
N ALA A 35 11.27 -22.44 -6.78
CA ALA A 35 10.93 -22.59 -8.19
C ALA A 35 11.80 -21.74 -9.15
N ILE A 36 12.50 -20.72 -8.67
CA ILE A 36 13.37 -19.90 -9.52
C ILE A 36 14.81 -19.99 -9.00
N ASN A 37 15.74 -20.17 -9.92
CA ASN A 37 17.17 -20.10 -9.63
C ASN A 37 17.58 -18.63 -9.43
N LEU A 38 18.08 -18.30 -8.24
CA LEU A 38 18.44 -16.93 -7.84
C LEU A 38 19.96 -16.67 -7.92
N ARG A 39 20.74 -17.53 -8.59
CA ARG A 39 22.21 -17.36 -8.72
C ARG A 39 22.60 -16.01 -9.31
N ASP A 40 21.92 -15.61 -10.39
CA ASP A 40 22.18 -14.35 -11.09
C ASP A 40 21.16 -13.26 -10.70
N PHE A 41 20.54 -13.39 -9.52
CA PHE A 41 19.54 -12.42 -9.07
C PHE A 41 20.20 -11.13 -8.58
N TYR A 42 19.85 -10.01 -9.20
CA TYR A 42 20.25 -8.69 -8.73
C TYR A 42 19.23 -8.16 -7.70
N PRO A 43 19.64 -7.89 -6.45
CA PRO A 43 18.72 -7.48 -5.40
C PRO A 43 18.14 -6.09 -5.66
N SER A 44 16.83 -5.94 -5.45
CA SER A 44 16.13 -4.65 -5.61
C SER A 44 16.30 -3.74 -4.38
N VAL A 45 16.29 -2.42 -4.62
CA VAL A 45 16.36 -1.40 -3.58
C VAL A 45 15.03 -1.22 -2.86
N GLU A 46 13.91 -1.42 -3.56
CA GLU A 46 12.56 -1.20 -3.05
C GLU A 46 11.90 -2.47 -2.49
N PHE A 47 12.23 -3.63 -3.05
CA PHE A 47 11.62 -4.91 -2.68
C PHE A 47 12.67 -5.92 -2.24
N GLU A 48 12.29 -6.71 -1.26
CA GLU A 48 13.01 -7.88 -0.78
C GLU A 48 12.25 -9.13 -1.21
N LEU A 49 12.96 -10.05 -1.87
CA LEU A 49 12.40 -11.32 -2.27
C LEU A 49 12.45 -12.29 -1.09
N LEU A 50 11.29 -12.63 -0.52
CA LEU A 50 11.20 -13.54 0.63
C LEU A 50 11.23 -14.99 0.17
N GLN A 51 10.38 -15.34 -0.79
CA GLN A 51 10.23 -16.71 -1.27
C GLN A 51 9.70 -16.71 -2.70
N VAL A 52 10.13 -17.72 -3.45
CA VAL A 52 9.56 -18.05 -4.76
C VAL A 52 9.11 -19.50 -4.75
N SER A 53 7.81 -19.71 -4.94
CA SER A 53 7.22 -21.03 -5.12
C SER A 53 6.50 -21.11 -6.45
N ALA A 54 6.31 -22.33 -6.96
CA ALA A 54 5.48 -22.58 -8.13
C ALA A 54 4.42 -23.62 -7.81
N THR A 55 3.28 -23.52 -8.49
CA THR A 55 2.22 -24.50 -8.42
C THR A 55 1.85 -24.91 -9.82
N ARG A 56 1.99 -26.19 -10.15
CA ARG A 56 1.44 -26.76 -11.37
C ARG A 56 -0.03 -27.05 -11.15
N ARG A 57 -0.89 -26.63 -12.07
CA ARG A 57 -2.34 -26.88 -12.05
C ARG A 57 -2.80 -27.45 -13.38
N ALA A 58 -3.79 -28.32 -13.30
CA ALA A 58 -4.60 -28.73 -14.45
C ALA A 58 -5.98 -28.11 -14.24
N GLU A 59 -6.32 -27.13 -15.06
CA GLU A 59 -7.52 -26.31 -14.89
C GLU A 59 -8.47 -26.52 -16.06
N TYR A 60 -9.74 -26.76 -15.77
CA TYR A 60 -10.81 -26.85 -16.75
C TYR A 60 -11.45 -25.47 -16.91
N TYR A 61 -11.43 -24.94 -18.13
CA TYR A 61 -12.04 -23.64 -18.44
C TYR A 61 -13.45 -23.83 -18.98
N THR A 62 -14.33 -22.84 -18.77
CA THR A 62 -15.73 -22.91 -19.20
C THR A 62 -15.91 -23.00 -20.72
N CYS A 63 -14.91 -22.57 -21.50
CA CYS A 63 -14.93 -22.61 -22.96
C CYS A 63 -14.60 -23.99 -23.55
N CYS A 64 -13.96 -24.90 -22.80
CA CYS A 64 -13.39 -26.14 -23.34
C CYS A 64 -13.67 -27.35 -22.45
N LYS A 65 -13.79 -28.54 -23.08
CA LYS A 65 -14.04 -29.81 -22.36
C LYS A 65 -12.78 -30.42 -21.75
N ASP A 66 -11.62 -30.13 -22.34
CA ASP A 66 -10.34 -30.70 -21.93
C ASP A 66 -9.59 -29.79 -20.94
N PRO A 67 -8.77 -30.35 -20.04
CA PRO A 67 -8.00 -29.57 -19.09
C PRO A 67 -6.82 -28.89 -19.78
N PHE A 68 -6.47 -27.69 -19.32
CA PHE A 68 -5.24 -27.00 -19.71
C PHE A 68 -4.26 -27.03 -18.53
N ILE A 69 -2.99 -27.29 -18.83
CA ILE A 69 -1.94 -27.36 -17.81
C ILE A 69 -1.22 -26.02 -17.75
N ASP A 70 -1.12 -25.45 -16.56
CA ASP A 70 -0.35 -24.25 -16.28
C ASP A 70 0.61 -24.43 -15.10
N VAL A 71 1.67 -23.64 -15.09
CA VAL A 71 2.61 -23.50 -13.99
C VAL A 71 2.58 -22.05 -13.52
N THR A 72 2.02 -21.85 -12.32
CA THR A 72 1.89 -20.54 -11.70
C THR A 72 3.01 -20.31 -10.70
N PHE A 73 3.88 -19.34 -10.97
CA PHE A 73 4.92 -18.86 -10.07
C PHE A 73 4.37 -17.78 -9.14
N LYS A 74 4.54 -17.98 -7.84
CA LYS A 74 4.20 -17.04 -6.77
C LYS A 74 5.49 -16.46 -6.20
N LEU A 75 5.59 -15.14 -6.24
CA LEU A 75 6.70 -14.39 -5.67
C LEU A 75 6.18 -13.68 -4.42
N ALA A 76 6.70 -14.06 -3.26
CA ALA A 76 6.47 -13.35 -2.02
C ALA A 76 7.50 -12.21 -1.92
N LEU A 77 7.04 -10.99 -2.14
CA LEU A 77 7.85 -9.78 -2.06
C LEU A 77 7.48 -8.97 -0.82
N ARG A 78 8.49 -8.44 -0.12
CA ARG A 78 8.33 -7.50 1.00
C ARG A 78 8.87 -6.13 0.59
N ARG A 79 8.11 -5.06 0.88
CA ARG A 79 8.55 -3.69 0.63
C ARG A 79 9.58 -3.27 1.68
N LYS A 80 10.69 -2.67 1.25
CA LYS A 80 11.66 -2.01 2.13
C LYS A 80 11.14 -0.60 2.45
N THR A 81 10.70 -0.40 3.70
CA THR A 81 9.95 0.81 4.10
C THR A 81 10.82 1.99 4.56
N LEU A 82 12.14 1.81 4.69
CA LEU A 82 13.03 2.82 5.30
C LEU A 82 12.89 4.22 4.69
N PHE A 83 12.87 4.32 3.37
CA PHE A 83 12.70 5.59 2.66
C PHE A 83 11.34 6.25 2.98
N TYR A 84 10.27 5.46 2.96
CA TYR A 84 8.92 5.93 3.29
C TYR A 84 8.82 6.32 4.78
N THR A 85 9.46 5.59 5.68
CA THR A 85 9.46 5.92 7.10
C THR A 85 10.09 7.28 7.37
N ILE A 86 11.27 7.54 6.79
CA ILE A 86 11.98 8.79 7.04
C ILE A 86 11.27 9.97 6.36
N ASN A 87 10.87 9.83 5.11
CA ASN A 87 10.36 10.95 4.32
C ASN A 87 8.84 11.19 4.47
N LEU A 88 8.10 10.21 5.00
CA LEU A 88 6.64 10.30 5.11
C LEU A 88 6.15 10.18 6.56
N ILE A 89 6.69 9.24 7.36
CA ILE A 89 6.21 9.04 8.74
C ILE A 89 6.75 10.13 9.67
N ILE A 90 8.05 10.47 9.61
CA ILE A 90 8.65 11.50 10.49
C ILE A 90 7.93 12.86 10.33
N PRO A 91 7.70 13.38 9.11
CA PRO A 91 6.97 14.64 8.96
C PRO A 91 5.54 14.58 9.47
N CYS A 92 4.86 13.45 9.29
CA CYS A 92 3.48 13.24 9.77
C CYS A 92 3.41 13.30 11.31
N VAL A 93 4.39 12.67 11.99
CA VAL A 93 4.53 12.78 13.45
C VAL A 93 4.83 14.23 13.87
N GLY A 94 5.70 14.94 13.14
CA GLY A 94 5.97 16.36 13.38
C GLY A 94 4.71 17.22 13.30
N ILE A 95 3.86 16.97 12.30
CA ILE A 95 2.58 17.68 12.18
C ILE A 95 1.63 17.34 13.33
N ALA A 96 1.57 16.08 13.78
CA ALA A 96 0.79 15.70 14.95
C ALA A 96 1.16 16.54 16.18
N PHE A 97 2.45 16.76 16.43
CA PHE A 97 2.91 17.64 17.51
C PHE A 97 2.50 19.10 17.30
N LEU A 98 2.60 19.61 16.07
CA LEU A 98 2.14 20.98 15.76
C LEU A 98 0.64 21.15 16.01
N THR A 99 -0.20 20.15 15.74
CA THR A 99 -1.63 20.23 16.03
C THR A 99 -1.94 20.36 17.52
N ILE A 100 -1.21 19.65 18.39
CA ILE A 100 -1.34 19.78 19.85
C ILE A 100 -0.87 21.18 20.30
N LEU A 101 0.22 21.67 19.73
CA LEU A 101 0.75 23.01 20.01
C LEU A 101 -0.23 24.13 19.63
N VAL A 102 -0.98 23.98 18.53
CA VAL A 102 -2.06 24.92 18.12
C VAL A 102 -3.12 25.05 19.22
N PHE A 103 -3.53 23.94 19.83
CA PHE A 103 -4.51 23.97 20.92
C PHE A 103 -3.96 24.61 22.19
N TYR A 104 -2.66 24.42 22.46
CA TYR A 104 -1.98 25.01 23.62
C TYR A 104 -1.80 26.53 23.50
N LEU A 105 -1.61 27.06 22.29
CA LEU A 105 -1.38 28.48 22.09
C LEU A 105 -2.66 29.31 22.36
N PRO A 106 -2.61 30.39 23.15
CA PRO A 106 -3.79 31.23 23.42
C PRO A 106 -4.30 31.92 22.15
N SER A 107 -5.63 32.04 22.02
CA SER A 107 -6.32 32.61 20.85
C SER A 107 -6.10 34.11 20.62
N GLN A 108 -5.47 34.80 21.58
CA GLN A 108 -5.22 36.24 21.51
C GLN A 108 -3.97 36.61 20.70
N SER A 109 -3.12 35.64 20.37
CA SER A 109 -2.01 35.86 19.44
C SER A 109 -2.48 35.67 18.00
N GLY A 110 -2.33 36.71 17.16
CA GLY A 110 -2.52 36.58 15.70
C GLY A 110 -1.70 35.45 15.07
N GLY A 111 -0.62 35.02 15.74
CA GLY A 111 0.20 33.87 15.34
C GLY A 111 -0.53 32.53 15.39
N LYS A 112 -1.59 32.35 16.21
CA LYS A 112 -2.35 31.09 16.29
C LYS A 112 -3.06 30.75 14.98
N ILE A 113 -3.67 31.75 14.35
CA ILE A 113 -4.41 31.57 13.09
C ILE A 113 -3.41 31.26 11.96
N ALA A 114 -2.33 32.03 11.87
CA ALA A 114 -1.28 31.80 10.87
C ALA A 114 -0.65 30.40 10.99
N LEU A 115 -0.36 29.95 12.22
CA LEU A 115 0.19 28.62 12.46
C LEU A 115 -0.82 27.52 12.10
N SER A 116 -2.10 27.69 12.44
CA SER A 116 -3.17 26.74 12.07
C SER A 116 -3.34 26.58 10.56
N ILE A 117 -3.31 27.68 9.80
CA ILE A 117 -3.42 27.66 8.33
C ILE A 117 -2.21 26.96 7.70
N ASN A 118 -1.00 27.25 8.18
CA ASN A 118 0.21 26.59 7.69
C ASN A 118 0.20 25.08 7.96
N VAL A 119 -0.30 24.66 9.14
CA VAL A 119 -0.49 23.25 9.46
C VAL A 119 -1.51 22.59 8.53
N LEU A 120 -2.63 23.24 8.24
CA LEU A 120 -3.65 22.72 7.32
C LEU A 120 -3.10 22.58 5.89
N LEU A 121 -2.35 23.57 5.41
CA LEU A 121 -1.69 23.50 4.10
C LEU A 121 -0.68 22.36 4.05
N GLY A 122 0.16 22.22 5.09
CA GLY A 122 1.10 21.10 5.21
C GLY A 122 0.40 19.74 5.17
N LEU A 123 -0.66 19.56 5.96
CA LEU A 123 -1.49 18.34 5.95
C LEU A 123 -2.04 18.03 4.55
N THR A 124 -2.49 19.06 3.81
CA THR A 124 -3.02 18.90 2.46
C THR A 124 -1.96 18.43 1.48
N VAL A 125 -0.76 19.02 1.53
CA VAL A 125 0.39 18.60 0.71
C VAL A 125 0.80 17.17 1.02
N PHE A 126 0.87 16.79 2.30
CA PHE A 126 1.19 15.40 2.69
C PHE A 126 0.13 14.40 2.25
N LEU A 127 -1.15 14.77 2.34
CA LEU A 127 -2.24 13.94 1.84
C LEU A 127 -2.12 13.74 0.32
N LEU A 128 -1.82 14.80 -0.43
CA LEU A 128 -1.65 14.73 -1.89
C LEU A 128 -0.47 13.82 -2.27
N LEU A 129 0.69 13.98 -1.62
CA LEU A 129 1.85 13.10 -1.81
C LEU A 129 1.53 11.63 -1.50
N LEU A 130 0.73 11.37 -0.46
CA LEU A 130 0.26 10.03 -0.13
C LEU A 130 -0.67 9.45 -1.18
N THR A 131 -1.60 10.25 -1.70
CA THR A 131 -2.54 9.80 -2.74
C THR A 131 -1.85 9.52 -4.07
N GLU A 132 -0.76 10.22 -4.39
CA GLU A 132 0.05 9.94 -5.58
C GLU A 132 0.94 8.70 -5.41
N SER A 133 1.42 8.44 -4.19
CA SER A 133 2.32 7.31 -3.90
C SER A 133 1.60 5.96 -3.79
N ILE A 134 0.32 5.96 -3.43
CA ILE A 134 -0.48 4.75 -3.20
C ILE A 134 -1.38 4.53 -4.41
N PRO A 135 -1.44 3.32 -4.99
CA PRO A 135 -2.36 3.06 -6.08
C PRO A 135 -3.80 3.34 -5.63
N PRO A 136 -4.66 3.94 -6.48
CA PRO A 136 -6.05 4.24 -6.13
C PRO A 136 -6.88 2.95 -6.09
N THR A 137 -6.66 2.13 -5.07
CA THR A 137 -7.46 0.94 -4.80
C THR A 137 -8.59 1.30 -3.84
N GLY A 138 -9.82 1.38 -4.34
CA GLY A 138 -11.02 1.62 -3.53
C GLY A 138 -11.37 0.50 -2.53
N LEU A 139 -10.53 -0.53 -2.42
CA LEU A 139 -10.78 -1.70 -1.57
C LEU A 139 -10.60 -1.41 -0.07
N ALA A 140 -9.66 -0.54 0.30
CA ALA A 140 -9.46 -0.14 1.68
C ALA A 140 -8.62 1.15 1.77
N MET A 141 -9.05 2.09 2.60
CA MET A 141 -8.29 3.31 2.86
C MET A 141 -7.14 3.03 3.85
N PRO A 142 -5.88 3.42 3.54
CA PRO A 142 -4.73 3.17 4.39
C PRO A 142 -4.85 3.89 5.74
N LEU A 143 -4.31 3.29 6.80
CA LEU A 143 -4.43 3.81 8.17
C LEU A 143 -3.84 5.23 8.31
N ILE A 144 -2.72 5.51 7.65
CA ILE A 144 -2.07 6.84 7.62
C ILE A 144 -2.97 7.89 6.97
N GLY A 145 -3.69 7.53 5.90
CA GLY A 145 -4.62 8.42 5.21
C GLY A 145 -5.84 8.74 6.07
N LYS A 146 -6.38 7.75 6.78
CA LYS A 146 -7.47 7.95 7.76
C LYS A 146 -7.05 8.91 8.87
N TYR A 147 -5.82 8.75 9.38
CA TYR A 147 -5.28 9.64 10.41
C TYR A 147 -5.16 11.08 9.90
N LEU A 148 -4.58 11.30 8.71
CA LEU A 148 -4.43 12.64 8.14
C LEU A 148 -5.78 13.32 7.92
N LEU A 149 -6.77 12.63 7.34
CA LEU A 149 -8.12 13.19 7.18
C LEU A 149 -8.75 13.58 8.51
N PHE A 150 -8.61 12.73 9.54
CA PHE A 150 -9.11 13.04 10.87
C PHE A 150 -8.44 14.30 11.44
N THR A 151 -7.11 14.42 11.32
CA THR A 151 -6.38 15.61 11.76
C THR A 151 -6.76 16.88 10.99
N MET A 152 -6.97 16.79 9.68
CA MET A 152 -7.46 17.92 8.87
C MET A 152 -8.83 18.40 9.34
N GLY A 153 -9.72 17.47 9.69
CA GLY A 153 -11.03 17.79 10.29
C GLY A 153 -10.88 18.52 11.63
N LEU A 154 -10.02 18.03 12.53
CA LEU A 154 -9.78 18.64 13.84
C LEU A 154 -9.17 20.05 13.73
N VAL A 155 -8.17 20.23 12.85
CA VAL A 155 -7.54 21.55 12.64
C VAL A 155 -8.55 22.54 12.05
N SER A 156 -9.39 22.09 11.11
CA SER A 156 -10.46 22.93 10.55
C SER A 156 -11.46 23.38 11.62
N LEU A 157 -11.89 22.46 12.49
CA LEU A 157 -12.78 22.79 13.61
C LEU A 157 -12.12 23.75 14.60
N SER A 158 -10.81 23.59 14.86
CA SER A 158 -10.03 24.48 15.72
C SER A 158 -9.96 25.91 15.17
N ILE A 159 -9.78 26.06 13.85
CA ILE A 159 -9.80 27.36 13.17
C ILE A 159 -11.19 28.01 13.31
N LEU A 160 -12.27 27.25 13.07
CA LEU A 160 -13.64 27.76 13.22
C LEU A 160 -13.92 28.24 14.66
N ASN A 161 -13.52 27.46 15.66
CA ASN A 161 -13.64 27.86 17.07
C ASN A 161 -12.82 29.12 17.37
N THR A 162 -11.62 29.24 16.80
CA THR A 162 -10.78 30.43 16.98
C THR A 162 -11.41 31.68 16.36
N ILE A 163 -12.00 31.56 15.16
CA ILE A 163 -12.75 32.65 14.50
C ILE A 163 -13.97 33.03 15.34
N PHE A 164 -14.70 32.05 15.88
CA PHE A 164 -15.86 32.29 16.73
C PHE A 164 -15.48 33.05 18.02
N VAL A 165 -14.43 32.61 18.71
CA VAL A 165 -13.92 33.28 19.92
C VAL A 165 -13.45 34.69 19.60
N LEU A 166 -12.72 34.90 18.50
CA LEU A 166 -12.27 36.23 18.08
C LEU A 166 -13.45 37.14 17.74
N THR A 167 -14.50 36.60 17.11
CA THR A 167 -15.72 37.34 16.77
C THR A 167 -16.47 37.77 18.03
N LEU A 168 -16.59 36.89 19.04
CA LEU A 168 -17.19 37.23 20.33
C LEU A 168 -16.36 38.27 21.09
N TYR A 169 -15.02 38.13 21.08
CA TYR A 169 -14.12 39.06 21.75
C TYR A 169 -14.17 40.47 21.13
N ASN A 170 -14.21 40.56 19.79
CA ASN A 170 -14.30 41.83 19.08
C ASN A 170 -15.72 42.43 19.09
N ARG A 171 -16.74 41.68 19.53
CA ARG A 171 -18.04 42.25 19.88
C ARG A 171 -17.97 42.81 21.29
N THR A 172 -17.45 44.02 21.41
CA THR A 172 -17.71 44.87 22.57
C THR A 172 -19.20 45.25 22.62
N PRO A 173 -19.77 45.49 23.82
CA PRO A 173 -21.18 45.90 23.98
C PRO A 173 -21.50 47.20 23.24
#